data_AF-A0A7C5K0G0-F1
#
_entry.id   AF-A0A7C5K0G0-F1
#
_cell.length_a   1.000
_cell.length_b   1.000
_cell.length_c   1.000
_cell.angle_alpha   90.00
_cell.angle_beta   90.00
_cell.angle_gamma   90.00
#
_symmetry.space_group_name_H-M   'P 1'
#
loop_
_entity.id
_entity.type
_entity.pdbx_description
1 polymer ?
#
loop_
_entity_poly.entity_id
_entity_poly.type
_entity_poly.pdbx_seq_one_letter_code
_entity_poly.pdbx_strand_id
1 'polypeptide(L)'
;MLGVKTINKIKKGQVAGYLLLAVVIVLVIASVVLIQQGVQQRILTPEKEKAVTAGIEKLPFVVHVEECLERLTTDGVIILGQHGGYIETASLKVNPYSPYTSEALASQDDKAMIIPYWWYLAGNDCNNGCLFKSEMPPLEGANSIQSQLEDYIEKNIVGCVDFDAFKQQGYDVRVLRQPK
;
A
#
# COMPACT_ATOMS: atom_id res chain seq x y z
N MET A 1 -10.87 -55.68 -54.22
CA MET A 1 -9.97 -56.26 -53.21
C MET A 1 -9.97 -55.33 -52.01
N LEU A 2 -10.69 -55.67 -50.93
CA LEU A 2 -10.75 -54.87 -49.71
C LEU A 2 -10.16 -55.70 -48.57
N GLY A 3 -8.95 -55.33 -48.16
CA GLY A 3 -8.24 -55.94 -47.04
C GLY A 3 -8.87 -55.54 -45.72
N VAL A 4 -9.45 -56.51 -45.02
CA VAL A 4 -9.96 -56.34 -43.66
C VAL A 4 -8.77 -56.21 -42.70
N LYS A 5 -8.65 -55.05 -42.07
CA LYS A 5 -7.64 -54.72 -41.06
C LYS A 5 -8.07 -55.32 -39.72
N THR A 6 -7.29 -56.26 -39.18
CA THR A 6 -7.52 -56.91 -37.89
C THR A 6 -7.36 -55.91 -36.74
N ILE A 7 -8.38 -55.82 -35.87
CA ILE A 7 -8.34 -55.03 -34.63
C ILE A 7 -7.53 -55.82 -33.60
N ASN A 8 -6.40 -55.26 -33.15
CA ASN A 8 -5.56 -55.88 -32.13
C ASN A 8 -6.33 -55.95 -30.80
N LYS A 9 -6.58 -57.17 -30.31
CA LYS A 9 -7.19 -57.46 -29.01
C LYS A 9 -6.28 -56.91 -27.90
N ILE A 10 -6.70 -55.84 -27.22
CA ILE A 10 -5.98 -55.33 -26.04
C ILE A 10 -6.01 -56.42 -24.96
N LYS A 11 -4.83 -56.85 -24.52
CA LYS A 11 -4.69 -57.86 -23.47
C LYS A 11 -5.14 -57.23 -22.16
N LYS A 12 -6.26 -57.71 -21.59
CA LYS A 12 -6.90 -57.17 -20.37
C LYS A 12 -5.96 -57.06 -19.15
N GLY A 13 -4.81 -57.74 -19.14
CA GLY A 13 -3.77 -57.60 -18.12
C GLY A 13 -2.93 -56.32 -18.17
N GLN A 14 -2.89 -55.60 -19.30
CA GLN A 14 -2.11 -54.36 -19.41
C GLN A 14 -2.79 -53.15 -18.74
N VAL A 15 -4.13 -53.18 -18.63
CA VAL A 15 -4.89 -52.07 -18.01
C VAL A 15 -4.60 -51.97 -16.50
N ALA A 16 -4.46 -53.11 -15.82
CA ALA A 16 -4.09 -53.15 -14.40
C ALA A 16 -2.68 -52.58 -14.14
N GLY A 17 -1.75 -52.76 -15.09
CA GLY A 17 -0.39 -52.21 -14.99
C GLY A 17 -0.36 -50.68 -14.99
N TYR A 18 -1.15 -50.05 -15.87
CA TYR A 18 -1.24 -48.59 -15.90
C TYR A 18 -1.92 -48.00 -14.65
N LEU A 19 -2.94 -48.68 -14.12
CA LEU A 19 -3.59 -48.26 -12.86
C LEU A 19 -2.60 -48.29 -11.68
N LEU A 20 -1.82 -49.37 -11.56
CA LEU A 20 -0.85 -49.52 -10.49
C LEU A 20 0.29 -48.50 -10.62
N LEU A 21 0.76 -48.23 -11.84
CA LEU A 21 1.77 -47.22 -12.11
C LEU A 21 1.30 -45.81 -11.72
N ALA A 22 0.05 -45.46 -12.03
CA ALA A 22 -0.51 -44.16 -11.68
C ALA A 22 -0.57 -43.94 -10.16
N VAL A 23 -0.98 -44.96 -9.40
CA VAL A 23 -1.02 -44.89 -7.92
C VAL A 23 0.37 -44.69 -7.33
N VAL A 24 1.39 -45.40 -7.85
CA VAL A 24 2.77 -45.26 -7.40
C VAL A 24 3.30 -43.84 -7.65
N ILE A 25 3.01 -43.26 -8.82
CA ILE A 25 3.42 -41.88 -9.14
C ILE A 25 2.79 -40.87 -8.17
N VAL A 26 1.49 -41.01 -7.87
CA VAL A 26 0.78 -40.13 -6.93
C VAL A 26 1.40 -40.22 -5.52
N LEU A 27 1.71 -41.44 -5.05
CA LEU A 27 2.34 -41.62 -3.75
C LEU A 27 3.73 -40.98 -3.66
N VAL A 28 4.54 -41.08 -4.72
CA VAL A 28 5.86 -40.45 -4.77
C VAL A 28 5.75 -38.93 -4.73
N ILE A 29 4.86 -38.33 -5.53
CA ILE A 29 4.65 -36.88 -5.54
C ILE A 29 4.16 -36.40 -4.17
N ALA A 30 3.18 -37.07 -3.58
CA ALA A 30 2.67 -36.75 -2.25
C ALA A 30 3.79 -36.80 -1.18
N SER A 31 4.63 -37.85 -1.24
CA SER A 31 5.76 -38.00 -0.31
C SER A 31 6.77 -36.87 -0.43
N VAL A 32 7.13 -36.47 -1.66
CA VAL A 32 8.07 -35.37 -1.89
C VAL A 32 7.51 -34.04 -1.37
N VAL A 33 6.23 -33.76 -1.62
CA VAL A 33 5.56 -32.52 -1.13
C VAL A 33 5.55 -32.48 0.40
N LEU A 34 5.22 -33.59 1.07
CA LEU A 34 5.20 -33.67 2.53
C LEU A 34 6.60 -33.47 3.15
N ILE A 35 7.65 -34.00 2.53
CA ILE A 35 9.03 -33.82 2.99
C ILE A 35 9.49 -32.36 2.79
N GLN A 36 9.17 -31.74 1.65
CA GLN A 36 9.54 -30.34 1.40
C GLN A 36 8.84 -29.37 2.35
N GLN A 37 7.57 -29.58 2.66
CA GLN A 37 6.84 -28.78 3.66
C GLN A 37 7.44 -28.94 5.06
N GLY A 38 7.85 -30.16 5.45
CA GLY A 38 8.47 -30.44 6.74
C GLY A 38 9.86 -29.80 6.92
N VAL A 39 10.64 -29.64 5.84
CA VAL A 39 11.97 -29.02 5.89
C VAL A 39 11.90 -27.49 5.83
N GLN A 40 10.99 -26.90 5.05
CA GLN A 40 10.82 -25.44 5.00
C GLN A 40 10.35 -24.85 6.33
N GLN A 41 9.48 -25.54 7.07
CA GLN A 41 9.00 -25.04 8.37
C GLN A 41 10.08 -25.08 9.47
N ARG A 42 11.10 -25.94 9.36
CA ARG A 42 12.18 -26.02 10.36
C ARG A 42 13.33 -25.04 10.14
N ILE A 43 13.48 -24.50 8.93
CA ILE A 43 14.59 -23.61 8.57
C ILE A 43 14.17 -22.13 8.57
N LEU A 44 12.87 -21.80 8.45
CA LEU A 44 12.40 -20.41 8.26
C LEU A 44 11.66 -19.77 9.43
N THR A 45 11.57 -20.41 10.60
CA THR A 45 11.08 -19.70 11.81
C THR A 45 11.87 -20.14 13.03
N PRO A 46 12.77 -19.31 13.58
CA PRO A 46 13.11 -19.45 14.99
C PRO A 46 11.82 -19.24 15.78
N GLU A 47 11.29 -20.30 16.38
CA GLU A 47 10.09 -20.31 17.23
C GLU A 47 10.16 -19.26 18.37
N LYS A 48 11.36 -18.80 18.68
CA LYS A 48 11.63 -17.72 19.64
C LYS A 48 11.20 -16.33 19.17
N GLU A 49 11.03 -16.09 17.88
CA GLU A 49 10.66 -14.77 17.34
C GLU A 49 9.13 -14.57 17.32
N LYS A 50 8.37 -15.63 17.00
CA LYS A 50 6.89 -15.58 16.99
C LYS A 50 6.25 -15.48 18.38
N ALA A 51 6.90 -16.02 19.41
CA ALA A 51 6.40 -15.88 20.79
C ALA A 51 6.59 -14.46 21.34
N VAL A 52 7.60 -13.72 20.84
CA VAL A 52 7.91 -12.36 21.26
C VAL A 52 6.99 -11.35 20.57
N THR A 53 6.69 -11.52 19.28
CA THR A 53 5.78 -10.60 18.56
C THR A 53 4.32 -10.73 18.99
N ALA A 54 3.82 -11.94 19.26
CA ALA A 54 2.43 -12.14 19.72
C ALA A 54 2.13 -11.49 21.10
N GLY A 55 3.15 -11.24 21.91
CA GLY A 55 3.03 -10.51 23.19
C GLY A 55 3.22 -9.00 23.04
N ILE A 56 4.05 -8.55 22.10
CA ILE A 56 4.36 -7.13 21.89
C ILE A 56 3.20 -6.38 21.21
N GLU A 57 2.51 -7.02 20.26
CA GLU A 57 1.38 -6.44 19.52
C GLU A 57 0.20 -6.00 20.42
N LYS A 58 0.15 -6.50 21.67
CA LYS A 58 -0.87 -6.14 22.66
C LYS A 58 -0.38 -5.24 23.78
N LEU A 59 0.84 -4.72 23.69
CA LEU A 59 1.32 -3.80 24.72
C LEU A 59 0.58 -2.46 24.56
N PRO A 60 0.05 -1.88 25.65
CA PRO A 60 -0.72 -0.64 25.58
C PRO A 60 -0.02 0.52 24.87
N PHE A 61 1.32 0.56 24.89
CA PHE A 61 2.08 1.58 24.18
C PHE A 61 2.08 1.39 22.66
N VAL A 62 2.08 0.13 22.17
CA VAL A 62 2.07 -0.16 20.74
C VAL A 62 0.73 0.27 20.17
N VAL A 63 -0.36 -0.16 20.81
CA VAL A 63 -1.73 0.19 20.43
C VAL A 63 -1.92 1.71 20.40
N HIS A 64 -1.44 2.43 21.42
CA HIS A 64 -1.54 3.89 21.46
C HIS A 64 -0.80 4.59 20.32
N VAL A 65 0.40 4.12 19.98
CA VAL A 65 1.18 4.67 18.85
C VAL A 65 0.51 4.33 17.52
N GLU A 66 0.01 3.10 17.36
CA GLU A 66 -0.70 2.65 16.16
C GLU A 66 -1.98 3.44 15.92
N GLU A 67 -2.83 3.63 16.93
CA GLU A 67 -4.05 4.43 16.85
C GLU A 67 -3.74 5.88 16.45
N CYS A 68 -2.67 6.45 17.01
CA CYS A 68 -2.22 7.78 16.64
C CYS A 68 -1.78 7.85 15.18
N LEU A 69 -0.95 6.91 14.73
CA LEU A 69 -0.48 6.83 13.34
C LEU A 69 -1.63 6.63 12.35
N GLU A 70 -2.58 5.75 12.68
CA GLU A 70 -3.77 5.49 11.87
C GLU A 70 -4.62 6.74 11.71
N ARG A 71 -4.85 7.47 12.81
CA ARG A 71 -5.58 8.74 12.79
C ARG A 71 -4.87 9.78 11.92
N LEU A 72 -3.58 10.03 12.16
CA LEU A 72 -2.82 11.02 11.37
C LEU A 72 -2.77 10.68 9.89
N THR A 73 -2.56 9.39 9.57
CA THR A 73 -2.52 8.93 8.18
C THR A 73 -3.89 9.14 7.51
N THR A 74 -4.96 8.80 8.22
CA THR A 74 -6.34 8.98 7.72
C THR A 74 -6.65 10.45 7.50
N ASP A 75 -6.32 11.32 8.46
CA ASP A 75 -6.51 12.76 8.33
C ASP A 75 -5.70 13.32 7.15
N GLY A 76 -4.44 12.93 7.02
CA GLY A 76 -3.58 13.35 5.90
C GLY A 76 -4.12 12.91 4.54
N VAL A 77 -4.61 11.67 4.41
CA VAL A 77 -5.23 11.16 3.18
C VAL A 77 -6.55 11.87 2.88
N ILE A 78 -7.35 12.20 3.91
CA ILE A 78 -8.57 13.00 3.73
C ILE A 78 -8.23 14.40 3.21
N ILE A 79 -7.23 15.06 3.79
CA ILE A 79 -6.77 16.39 3.34
C ILE A 79 -6.29 16.30 1.89
N LEU A 80 -5.45 15.33 1.56
CA LEU A 80 -5.01 15.06 0.18
C LEU A 80 -6.20 14.92 -0.77
N GLY A 81 -7.21 14.13 -0.40
CA GLY A 81 -8.41 13.96 -1.22
C GLY A 81 -9.21 15.26 -1.41
N GLN A 82 -9.36 16.05 -0.34
CA GLN A 82 -10.11 17.32 -0.37
C GLN A 82 -9.40 18.41 -1.19
N HIS A 83 -8.07 18.40 -1.19
CA HIS A 83 -7.22 19.40 -1.85
C HIS A 83 -6.62 18.89 -3.18
N GLY A 84 -7.19 17.84 -3.78
CA GLY A 84 -6.77 17.37 -5.09
C GLY A 84 -5.32 16.87 -5.15
N GLY A 85 -4.86 16.17 -4.13
CA GLY A 85 -3.54 15.55 -4.06
C GLY A 85 -2.46 16.37 -3.35
N TYR A 86 -2.82 17.49 -2.72
CA TYR A 86 -1.88 18.31 -1.94
C TYR A 86 -2.30 18.38 -0.47
N ILE A 87 -1.32 18.33 0.44
CA ILE A 87 -1.59 18.70 1.84
C ILE A 87 -1.41 20.20 2.03
N GLU A 88 -0.33 20.75 1.47
CA GLU A 88 -0.04 22.18 1.49
C GLU A 88 -0.34 22.80 0.12
N THR A 89 -1.35 23.67 0.06
CA THR A 89 -1.81 24.33 -1.17
C THR A 89 -1.29 25.76 -1.33
N ALA A 90 -0.54 26.28 -0.35
CA ALA A 90 -0.07 27.67 -0.31
C ALA A 90 0.89 28.04 -1.47
N SER A 91 1.50 27.05 -2.11
CA SER A 91 2.38 27.24 -3.28
C SER A 91 1.61 27.45 -4.59
N LEU A 92 0.32 27.10 -4.64
CA LEU A 92 -0.50 27.19 -5.84
C LEU A 92 -0.97 28.62 -6.08
N LYS A 93 -0.82 29.10 -7.32
CA LYS A 93 -1.29 30.43 -7.70
C LYS A 93 -2.78 30.44 -7.99
N VAL A 94 -3.51 31.31 -7.30
CA VAL A 94 -4.92 31.57 -7.59
C VAL A 94 -5.08 32.96 -8.19
N ASN A 95 -5.68 33.05 -9.38
CA ASN A 95 -6.04 34.32 -10.02
C ASN A 95 -7.53 34.32 -10.39
N PRO A 96 -8.38 35.06 -9.63
CA PRO A 96 -9.82 35.09 -9.89
C PRO A 96 -10.21 35.85 -11.16
N TYR A 97 -9.31 36.67 -11.72
CA TYR A 97 -9.58 37.50 -12.89
C TYR A 97 -9.14 36.87 -14.21
N SER A 98 -8.21 35.90 -14.16
CA SER A 98 -7.66 35.23 -15.35
C SER A 98 -7.46 33.74 -15.08
N PRO A 99 -8.45 32.90 -15.41
CA PRO A 99 -8.39 31.46 -15.13
C PRO A 99 -7.24 30.77 -15.88
N TYR A 100 -6.84 31.29 -17.04
CA TYR A 100 -5.72 30.75 -17.85
C TYR A 100 -4.33 30.91 -17.22
N THR A 101 -4.23 31.73 -16.18
CA THR A 101 -3.00 31.98 -15.42
C THR A 101 -3.09 31.46 -13.97
N SER A 102 -4.21 30.83 -13.63
CA SER A 102 -4.47 30.26 -12.32
C SER A 102 -4.11 28.77 -12.32
N GLU A 103 -3.44 28.31 -11.27
CA GLU A 103 -3.05 26.91 -11.05
C GLU A 103 -4.12 26.18 -10.21
N ALA A 104 -4.95 26.93 -9.49
CA ALA A 104 -6.02 26.41 -8.65
C ALA A 104 -7.25 27.33 -8.64
N LEU A 105 -8.36 26.79 -8.16
CA LEU A 105 -9.58 27.51 -7.83
C LEU A 105 -9.64 27.71 -6.32
N ALA A 106 -9.87 28.93 -5.86
CA ALA A 106 -10.25 29.17 -4.47
C ALA A 106 -11.76 29.21 -4.33
N SER A 107 -12.29 28.54 -3.30
CA SER A 107 -13.68 28.70 -2.88
C SER A 107 -13.95 30.15 -2.42
N GLN A 108 -15.17 30.64 -2.66
CA GLN A 108 -15.60 32.00 -2.32
C GLN A 108 -15.83 32.22 -0.80
N ASP A 109 -15.98 31.15 -0.02
CA ASP A 109 -16.27 31.24 1.42
C ASP A 109 -15.01 31.37 2.29
N ASP A 110 -15.16 31.95 3.49
CA ASP A 110 -14.14 32.29 4.52
C ASP A 110 -13.17 31.18 4.94
N LYS A 111 -13.31 29.97 4.42
CA LYS A 111 -12.33 28.88 4.50
C LYS A 111 -11.89 28.58 3.07
N ALA A 112 -10.94 29.35 2.57
CA ALA A 112 -10.41 29.27 1.20
C ALA A 112 -9.85 27.87 0.91
N MET A 113 -10.74 26.93 0.58
CA MET A 113 -10.39 25.63 0.05
C MET A 113 -9.83 25.87 -1.35
N ILE A 114 -8.56 25.52 -1.52
CA ILE A 114 -7.84 25.67 -2.78
C ILE A 114 -7.88 24.30 -3.48
N ILE A 115 -8.49 24.27 -4.65
CA ILE A 115 -8.61 23.06 -5.48
C ILE A 115 -7.69 23.23 -6.70
N PRO A 116 -6.58 22.47 -6.81
CA PRO A 116 -5.67 22.55 -7.94
C PRO A 116 -6.33 22.04 -9.23
N TYR A 117 -5.92 22.61 -10.35
CA TYR A 117 -6.30 22.10 -11.66
C TYR A 117 -5.35 20.99 -12.10
N TRP A 118 -5.86 19.75 -12.10
CA TRP A 118 -5.10 18.61 -12.61
C TRP A 118 -4.83 18.69 -14.11
N TRP A 119 -5.72 19.31 -14.87
CA TRP A 119 -5.54 19.52 -16.30
C TRP A 119 -6.27 20.78 -16.73
N TYR A 120 -5.55 21.75 -17.28
CA TYR A 120 -6.12 23.04 -17.66
C TYR A 120 -5.45 23.65 -18.89
N LEU A 121 -6.19 24.54 -19.54
CA LEU A 121 -5.69 25.33 -20.65
C LEU A 121 -4.80 26.46 -20.10
N ALA A 122 -3.52 26.41 -20.44
CA ALA A 122 -2.54 27.41 -20.04
C ALA A 122 -2.36 28.43 -21.16
N GLY A 123 -2.92 29.63 -20.96
CA GLY A 123 -2.93 30.70 -21.96
C GLY A 123 -4.24 30.80 -22.74
N ASN A 124 -4.40 31.91 -23.46
CA ASN A 124 -5.61 32.26 -24.20
C ASN A 124 -5.45 32.14 -25.73
N ASP A 125 -4.26 31.83 -26.22
CA ASP A 125 -3.97 31.71 -27.64
C ASP A 125 -3.95 30.24 -28.06
N CYS A 126 -4.92 29.85 -28.90
CA CYS A 126 -5.01 28.51 -29.49
C CYS A 126 -4.77 28.52 -31.02
N ASN A 127 -4.20 29.60 -31.58
CA ASN A 127 -4.04 29.74 -33.03
C ASN A 127 -3.10 28.69 -33.65
N ASN A 128 -2.15 28.16 -32.88
CA ASN A 128 -1.22 27.09 -33.30
C ASN A 128 -1.36 25.82 -32.45
N GLY A 129 -2.57 25.60 -31.91
CA GLY A 129 -2.84 24.55 -30.93
C GLY A 129 -2.88 25.09 -29.51
N CYS A 130 -3.73 24.48 -28.69
CA CYS A 130 -3.93 24.87 -27.31
C CYS A 130 -2.84 24.27 -26.42
N LEU A 131 -2.21 25.09 -25.56
CA LEU A 131 -1.26 24.63 -24.56
C LEU A 131 -2.00 24.16 -23.31
N PHE A 132 -1.75 22.93 -22.88
CA PHE A 132 -2.29 22.39 -21.64
C PHE A 132 -1.19 22.18 -20.61
N LYS A 133 -1.55 22.35 -19.33
CA LYS A 133 -0.70 22.08 -18.18
C LYS A 133 -1.44 21.26 -17.14
N SER A 134 -0.67 20.71 -16.20
CA SER A 134 -1.15 19.86 -15.11
C SER A 134 -0.48 20.26 -13.81
N GLU A 135 -1.27 20.50 -12.77
CA GLU A 135 -0.80 20.55 -11.38
C GLU A 135 -1.13 19.24 -10.66
N MET A 136 -1.15 18.09 -11.36
CA MET A 136 -1.28 16.81 -10.69
C MET A 136 0.08 16.43 -10.08
N PRO A 137 0.19 16.27 -8.74
CA PRO A 137 1.45 15.92 -8.13
C PRO A 137 1.81 14.45 -8.46
N PRO A 138 3.11 14.14 -8.56
CA PRO A 138 3.54 12.75 -8.73
C PRO A 138 3.25 11.94 -7.47
N LEU A 139 3.18 10.62 -7.61
CA LEU A 139 3.02 9.72 -6.46
C LEU A 139 4.29 9.67 -5.59
N GLU A 140 5.46 9.71 -6.23
CA GLU A 140 6.78 9.61 -5.58
C GLU A 140 7.72 10.74 -6.03
N GLY A 141 8.78 10.98 -5.26
CA GLY A 141 9.78 12.03 -5.51
C GLY A 141 9.55 13.30 -4.70
N ALA A 142 10.24 14.39 -5.07
CA ALA A 142 10.11 15.66 -4.37
C ALA A 142 8.73 16.30 -4.61
N ASN A 143 8.09 16.81 -3.54
CA ASN A 143 6.73 17.38 -3.55
C ASN A 143 5.64 16.41 -4.04
N SER A 144 5.92 15.11 -4.00
CA SER A 144 4.96 14.07 -4.31
C SER A 144 3.91 13.88 -3.23
N ILE A 145 2.82 13.19 -3.56
CA ILE A 145 1.78 12.79 -2.61
C ILE A 145 2.41 12.03 -1.41
N GLN A 146 3.33 11.11 -1.68
CA GLN A 146 4.03 10.37 -0.63
C GLN A 146 4.83 11.32 0.28
N SER A 147 5.68 12.17 -0.31
CA SER A 147 6.53 13.07 0.50
C SER A 147 5.71 14.06 1.32
N GLN A 148 4.60 14.56 0.77
CA GLN A 148 3.72 15.47 1.51
C GLN A 148 3.04 14.77 2.69
N LEU A 149 2.60 13.53 2.51
CA LEU A 149 2.01 12.73 3.58
C LEU A 149 3.04 12.38 4.68
N GLU A 150 4.26 12.04 4.28
CA GLU A 150 5.37 11.78 5.20
C GLU A 150 5.67 13.03 6.04
N ASP A 151 5.88 14.18 5.40
CA ASP A 151 6.11 15.46 6.06
C ASP A 151 4.96 15.83 7.01
N TYR A 152 3.71 15.57 6.61
CA TYR A 152 2.54 15.81 7.45
C TYR A 152 2.56 14.94 8.71
N ILE A 153 2.84 13.65 8.57
CA ILE A 153 2.92 12.74 9.72
C ILE A 153 4.08 13.14 10.63
N GLU A 154 5.27 13.41 10.10
CA GLU A 154 6.44 13.81 10.89
C GLU A 154 6.20 15.09 11.70
N LYS A 155 5.57 16.10 11.09
CA LYS A 155 5.23 17.37 11.75
C LYS A 155 4.21 17.18 12.89
N ASN A 156 3.31 16.20 12.80
CA ASN A 156 2.16 16.07 13.70
C ASN A 156 2.27 14.91 14.72
N ILE A 157 3.14 13.93 14.49
CA ILE A 157 3.24 12.73 15.33
C ILE A 157 3.63 13.03 16.79
N VAL A 158 4.48 14.03 17.02
CA VAL A 158 4.91 14.44 18.38
C VAL A 158 3.73 14.96 19.21
N GLY A 159 2.80 15.69 18.59
CA GLY A 159 1.60 16.19 19.27
C GLY A 159 0.49 15.13 19.39
N CYS A 160 0.56 14.07 18.60
CA CYS A 160 -0.43 13.01 18.58
C CYS A 160 -0.13 11.89 19.58
N VAL A 161 1.14 11.55 19.79
CA VAL A 161 1.55 10.53 20.76
C VAL A 161 1.89 11.17 22.10
N ASP A 162 0.96 11.08 23.06
CA ASP A 162 1.21 11.47 24.45
C ASP A 162 1.53 10.24 25.32
N PHE A 163 2.68 10.24 25.99
CA PHE A 163 3.10 9.16 26.90
C PHE A 163 2.90 9.49 28.38
N ASP A 164 2.39 10.67 28.73
CA ASP A 164 2.27 11.11 30.12
C ASP A 164 1.29 10.23 30.92
N ALA A 165 0.24 9.71 30.26
CA ALA A 165 -0.66 8.73 30.85
C ALA A 165 0.07 7.47 31.34
N PHE A 166 1.10 7.01 30.62
CA PHE A 166 1.89 5.84 31.01
C PHE A 166 2.88 6.18 32.14
N LYS A 167 3.45 7.39 32.17
CA LYS A 167 4.28 7.83 33.30
C LYS A 167 3.50 7.85 34.60
N GLN A 168 2.24 8.29 34.57
CA GLN A 168 1.35 8.29 35.74
C GLN A 168 0.99 6.88 36.22
N GLN A 169 1.00 5.89 35.32
CA GLN A 169 0.83 4.47 35.65
C GLN A 169 2.11 3.81 36.19
N GLY A 170 3.21 4.56 36.30
CA GLY A 170 4.48 4.08 36.85
C GLY A 170 5.49 3.56 35.81
N TYR A 171 5.26 3.78 34.51
CA TYR A 171 6.22 3.42 33.47
C TYR A 171 7.35 4.46 33.33
N ASP A 172 8.60 4.02 33.22
CA ASP A 172 9.75 4.86 32.83
C ASP A 172 9.84 4.91 31.29
N VAL A 173 9.27 5.96 30.70
CA VAL A 173 9.26 6.16 29.24
C VAL A 173 10.39 7.11 28.83
N ARG A 174 11.26 6.64 27.93
CA ARG A 174 12.39 7.42 27.40
C ARG A 174 12.31 7.53 25.89
N VAL A 175 12.28 8.75 25.38
CA VAL A 175 12.36 9.02 23.95
C VAL A 175 13.81 8.91 23.50
N LEU A 176 14.10 7.93 22.64
CA LEU A 176 15.46 7.69 22.14
C LEU A 176 15.81 8.58 20.94
N ARG A 177 14.80 8.95 20.15
CA ARG A 177 14.93 9.75 18.94
C ARG A 177 13.58 10.41 18.61
N GLN A 178 13.64 11.63 18.09
CA GLN A 178 12.48 12.30 17.48
C GLN A 178 12.39 11.97 15.98
N PRO A 179 11.18 12.00 15.40
CA PRO A 179 10.99 11.95 13.94
C PRO A 179 11.84 13.04 13.27
N LYS A 180 12.19 12.84 12.00
CA LYS A 180 13.03 13.77 11.26
C LYS A 180 12.29 15.07 10.92
#